data_AF-A0A3C1NG08-F1
#
_entry.id   AF-A0A3C1NG08-F1
#
_cell.length_a   1.000
_cell.length_b   1.000
_cell.length_c   1.000
_cell.angle_alpha   90.00
_cell.angle_beta   90.00
_cell.angle_gamma   90.00
#
_symmetry.space_group_name_H-M   'P 1'
#
loop_
_entity.id
_entity.type
_entity.pdbx_description
1 polymer ?
#
loop_
_entity_poly.entity_id
_entity_poly.type
_entity_poly.pdbx_seq_one_letter_code
_entity_poly.pdbx_strand_id
1 'polypeptide(L)'
;MKHDASEHDVAGLTWDRIGQQLRNGAAAILPIGAGAKEHGFHMPMATDQVFADYFARALAKKIDALIWPTLTYGAYPAFVSYAGSVSLSNEAFQAVVTEIADALVDFGARRVSSSTPD
;
A
#
# COMPACT_ATOMS: atom_id res chain seq x y z
N MET A 1 9.84 -2.85 -24.35
CA MET A 1 9.15 -3.37 -23.15
C MET A 1 9.01 -2.22 -22.16
N LYS A 2 7.85 -1.54 -22.15
CA LYS A 2 7.55 -0.40 -21.27
C LYS A 2 6.19 -0.68 -20.62
N HIS A 3 6.17 -1.40 -19.51
CA HIS A 3 5.02 -1.37 -18.60
C HIS A 3 5.23 -0.13 -17.73
N ASP A 4 4.74 0.99 -18.26
CA ASP A 4 4.86 2.31 -17.67
C ASP A 4 3.86 2.42 -16.51
N ALA A 5 4.26 3.07 -15.43
CA ALA A 5 3.68 2.97 -14.10
C ALA A 5 2.21 3.48 -13.94
N SER A 6 1.52 3.73 -15.06
CA SER A 6 0.11 4.13 -15.13
C SER A 6 -0.87 2.95 -15.21
N GLU A 7 -0.44 1.76 -15.66
CA GLU A 7 -1.37 0.62 -15.84
C GLU A 7 -1.67 -0.15 -14.55
N HIS A 8 -0.81 0.01 -13.54
CA HIS A 8 -0.94 -0.68 -12.25
C HIS A 8 -1.52 0.22 -11.15
N ASP A 9 -1.35 1.54 -11.25
CA ASP A 9 -1.80 2.48 -10.22
C ASP A 9 -3.30 2.76 -10.38
N VAL A 10 -4.11 2.32 -9.43
CA VAL A 10 -5.58 2.42 -9.55
C VAL A 10 -6.06 3.88 -9.60
N ALA A 11 -5.29 4.84 -9.07
CA ALA A 11 -5.65 6.26 -9.13
C ALA A 11 -5.62 6.82 -10.57
N GLY A 12 -4.88 6.16 -11.47
CA GLY A 12 -4.81 6.51 -12.90
C GLY A 12 -5.80 5.75 -13.79
N LEU A 13 -6.61 4.85 -13.23
CA LEU A 13 -7.48 3.95 -13.97
C LEU A 13 -8.97 4.26 -13.75
N THR A 14 -9.79 3.85 -14.71
CA THR A 14 -11.25 3.82 -14.52
C THR A 14 -11.65 2.54 -13.78
N TRP A 15 -12.77 2.61 -13.05
CA TRP A 15 -13.25 1.50 -12.22
C TRP A 15 -13.53 0.20 -13.02
N ASP A 16 -13.96 0.34 -14.28
CA ASP A 16 -14.24 -0.79 -15.17
C ASP A 16 -12.95 -1.52 -15.59
N ARG A 17 -11.86 -0.78 -15.81
CA ARG A 17 -10.53 -1.35 -16.09
C ARG A 17 -9.97 -2.08 -14.89
N ILE A 18 -10.10 -1.49 -13.69
CA ILE A 18 -9.73 -2.14 -12.42
C ILE A 18 -10.48 -3.47 -12.30
N GLY A 19 -11.81 -3.46 -12.44
CA GLY A 19 -12.62 -4.68 -12.37
C GLY A 19 -12.25 -5.72 -13.43
N GLN A 20 -11.89 -5.30 -14.64
CA GLN A 20 -11.45 -6.22 -15.70
C GLN A 20 -10.12 -6.90 -15.34
N GLN A 21 -9.13 -6.15 -14.85
CA GLN A 21 -7.84 -6.72 -14.46
C GLN A 21 -7.98 -7.69 -13.27
N LEU A 22 -8.79 -7.35 -12.27
CA LEU A 22 -9.08 -8.25 -11.15
C LEU A 22 -9.75 -9.55 -11.62
N ARG A 23 -10.74 -9.47 -12.52
CA ARG A 23 -11.37 -10.66 -13.14
C ARG A 23 -10.37 -11.52 -13.93
N ASN A 24 -9.36 -10.88 -14.55
CA ASN A 24 -8.29 -11.57 -15.25
C ASN A 24 -7.24 -12.18 -14.30
N GLY A 25 -7.34 -11.93 -13.00
CA GLY A 25 -6.51 -12.55 -11.97
C GLY A 25 -5.40 -11.66 -11.40
N ALA A 26 -5.40 -10.36 -11.69
CA ALA A 26 -4.43 -9.43 -11.10
C ALA A 26 -4.51 -9.43 -9.56
N ALA A 27 -3.36 -9.37 -8.91
CA ALA A 27 -3.29 -9.23 -7.45
C ALA A 27 -3.56 -7.77 -7.02
N ALA A 28 -3.89 -7.55 -5.75
CA ALA A 28 -3.96 -6.20 -5.17
C ALA A 28 -2.79 -5.96 -4.22
N ILE A 29 -2.18 -4.79 -4.31
CA ILE A 29 -1.13 -4.30 -3.43
C ILE A 29 -1.68 -3.06 -2.72
N LEU A 30 -1.74 -3.10 -1.39
CA LEU A 30 -1.94 -1.93 -0.54
C LEU A 30 -0.57 -1.56 0.08
N PRO A 31 0.13 -0.55 -0.44
CA PRO A 31 1.37 -0.10 0.18
C PRO A 31 1.04 0.54 1.53
N ILE A 32 1.85 0.24 2.54
CA ILE A 32 1.76 0.87 3.86
C ILE A 32 3.13 1.48 4.16
N GLY A 33 3.16 2.78 4.37
CA GLY A 33 4.38 3.52 4.65
C GLY A 33 4.04 4.91 5.13
N ALA A 34 4.58 5.31 6.27
CA ALA A 34 4.28 6.61 6.87
C ALA A 34 4.63 7.76 5.91
N GLY A 35 3.66 8.64 5.68
CA GLY A 35 3.87 9.87 4.90
C GLY A 35 4.68 10.92 5.68
N ALA A 36 4.64 10.85 7.01
CA ALA A 36 5.49 11.63 7.89
C ALA A 36 5.79 10.88 9.21
N LYS A 37 7.02 10.41 9.37
CA LYS A 37 7.56 9.81 10.60
C LYS A 37 9.04 10.17 10.73
N GLU A 38 9.55 10.26 11.95
CA GLU A 38 10.96 10.55 12.20
C GLU A 38 11.91 9.47 11.66
N HIS A 39 13.05 9.93 11.12
CA HIS A 39 14.12 9.10 10.55
C HIS A 39 15.52 9.71 10.81
N GLY A 40 15.69 10.41 11.93
CA GLY A 40 16.88 11.18 12.27
C GLY A 40 17.04 12.47 11.46
N PHE A 41 18.12 13.20 11.74
CA PHE A 41 18.36 14.53 11.14
C PHE A 41 18.75 14.51 9.64
N HIS A 42 18.89 13.34 9.03
CA HIS A 42 19.48 13.20 7.70
C HIS A 42 18.49 12.70 6.64
N MET A 43 17.29 12.29 7.04
CA MET A 43 16.30 11.68 6.15
C MET A 43 14.98 12.47 6.17
N PRO A 44 14.28 12.58 5.03
CA PRO A 44 12.94 13.16 4.99
C PRO A 44 11.93 12.33 5.79
N MET A 45 10.89 13.01 6.30
CA MET A 45 9.81 12.38 7.08
C MET A 45 9.00 11.34 6.26
N ALA A 46 8.96 11.48 4.94
CA ALA A 46 8.20 10.61 4.03
C ALA A 46 8.97 9.35 3.59
N THR A 47 10.08 9.03 4.26
CA THR A 47 10.95 7.91 3.87
C THR A 47 10.18 6.60 3.72
N ASP A 48 9.35 6.25 4.70
CA ASP A 48 8.57 5.00 4.68
C ASP A 48 7.63 4.94 3.45
N GLN A 49 6.92 6.03 3.15
CA GLN A 49 6.09 6.14 1.95
C GLN A 49 6.92 5.98 0.65
N VAL A 50 8.07 6.67 0.55
CA VAL A 50 8.93 6.59 -0.65
C VAL A 50 9.37 5.16 -0.94
N PHE A 51 9.76 4.41 0.10
CA PHE A 51 10.13 3.01 -0.07
C PHE A 51 8.92 2.12 -0.39
N ALA A 52 7.79 2.31 0.28
CA ALA A 52 6.57 1.56 0.01
C ALA A 52 6.12 1.71 -1.45
N ASP A 53 6.10 2.94 -1.96
CA ASP A 53 5.74 3.26 -3.36
C ASP A 53 6.71 2.61 -4.34
N TYR A 54 8.03 2.71 -4.06
CA TYR A 54 9.06 2.12 -4.91
C TYR A 54 8.90 0.59 -5.02
N PHE A 55 8.79 -0.10 -3.88
CA PHE A 55 8.69 -1.56 -3.87
C PHE A 55 7.35 -2.05 -4.43
N ALA A 56 6.24 -1.37 -4.16
CA ALA A 56 4.95 -1.70 -4.75
C ALA A 56 5.00 -1.65 -6.28
N ARG A 57 5.55 -0.57 -6.85
CA ARG A 57 5.72 -0.43 -8.31
C ARG A 57 6.71 -1.45 -8.89
N ALA A 58 7.78 -1.77 -8.16
CA ALA A 58 8.74 -2.80 -8.59
C ALA A 58 8.14 -4.20 -8.56
N LEU A 59 7.27 -4.50 -7.58
CA LEU A 59 6.59 -5.78 -7.45
C LEU A 59 5.48 -5.95 -8.48
N ALA A 60 4.64 -4.94 -8.69
CA ALA A 60 3.53 -4.99 -9.65
C ALA A 60 3.99 -5.33 -11.08
N LYS A 61 5.16 -4.82 -11.47
CA LYS A 61 5.81 -5.14 -12.76
C LYS A 61 6.21 -6.62 -12.91
N LYS A 62 6.31 -7.37 -11.82
CA LYS A 62 6.73 -8.78 -11.80
C LYS A 62 5.57 -9.77 -11.65
N ILE A 63 4.49 -9.38 -10.95
CA ILE A 63 3.43 -10.32 -10.55
C ILE A 63 2.04 -9.99 -11.09
N ASP A 64 1.93 -9.03 -12.01
CA ASP A 64 0.64 -8.50 -12.51
C ASP A 64 -0.31 -8.11 -11.37
N ALA A 65 -0.09 -6.91 -10.83
CA ALA A 65 -0.86 -6.41 -9.70
C ALA A 65 -1.30 -4.96 -9.88
N LEU A 66 -2.43 -4.64 -9.26
CA LEU A 66 -2.93 -3.30 -9.08
C LEU A 66 -2.47 -2.73 -7.73
N ILE A 67 -2.07 -1.47 -7.72
CA ILE A 67 -1.54 -0.76 -6.56
C ILE A 67 -2.59 0.26 -6.11
N TRP A 68 -3.09 0.09 -4.90
CA TRP A 68 -3.93 1.08 -4.23
C TRP A 68 -3.11 2.23 -3.66
N PRO A 69 -3.75 3.40 -3.38
CA PRO A 69 -3.07 4.51 -2.73
C PRO A 69 -2.41 4.06 -1.43
N THR A 70 -1.18 4.53 -1.22
CA THR A 70 -0.41 4.21 -0.03
C THR A 70 -1.13 4.68 1.22
N LEU A 71 -1.27 3.78 2.20
CA LEU A 71 -1.79 4.12 3.51
C LEU A 71 -0.68 4.84 4.30
N THR A 72 -0.80 6.17 4.38
CA THR A 72 0.25 7.06 4.90
C THR A 72 0.19 7.32 6.40
N TYR A 73 -0.90 6.93 7.06
CA TYR A 73 -1.01 6.95 8.52
C TYR A 73 -1.00 5.52 9.05
N GLY A 74 -0.19 5.30 10.08
CA GLY A 74 0.01 3.98 10.70
C GLY A 74 0.11 4.06 12.21
N ALA A 75 0.47 2.93 12.83
CA ALA A 75 0.74 2.83 14.25
C ALA A 75 2.25 2.76 14.52
N TYR A 76 2.82 3.84 15.05
CA TYR A 76 4.24 4.01 15.36
C TYR A 76 4.42 4.85 16.65
N PRO A 77 3.91 4.37 17.80
CA PRO A 77 3.88 5.14 19.04
C PRO A 77 5.27 5.56 19.54
N ALA A 78 6.33 4.84 19.15
CA ALA A 78 7.70 5.16 19.52
C ALA A 78 8.21 6.50 18.96
N PHE A 79 7.53 7.08 17.97
CA PHE A 79 8.00 8.28 17.26
C PHE A 79 7.17 9.54 17.55
N VAL A 80 6.17 9.47 18.43
CA VAL A 80 5.24 10.59 18.69
C VAL A 80 5.84 11.78 19.45
N SER A 81 7.06 11.62 19.98
CA SER A 81 7.82 12.73 20.59
C SER A 81 8.44 13.67 19.55
N TYR A 82 8.49 13.28 18.28
CA TYR A 82 9.08 14.07 17.20
C TYR A 82 7.99 14.81 16.42
N ALA A 83 8.14 16.13 16.31
CA ALA A 83 7.18 16.97 15.59
C ALA A 83 7.00 16.51 14.14
N GLY A 84 5.75 16.31 13.73
CA GLY A 84 5.38 15.78 12.42
C GLY A 84 5.09 14.28 12.39
N SER A 85 5.56 13.51 13.37
CA SER A 85 5.17 12.10 13.53
C SER A 85 3.80 11.98 14.19
N VAL A 86 2.78 11.57 13.44
CA VAL A 86 1.42 11.37 13.96
C VAL A 86 1.05 9.90 13.90
N SER A 87 0.93 9.24 15.05
CA SER A 87 0.56 7.82 15.13
C SER A 87 -0.93 7.65 15.40
N LEU A 88 -1.57 6.75 14.66
CA LEU A 88 -2.87 6.19 15.05
C LEU A 88 -2.69 5.27 16.27
N SER A 89 -3.81 4.94 16.93
CA SER A 89 -3.84 3.79 17.83
C SER A 89 -3.74 2.49 17.03
N ASN A 90 -3.34 1.39 17.67
CA ASN A 90 -3.28 0.08 17.02
C ASN A 90 -4.67 -0.35 16.53
N GLU A 91 -5.71 -0.09 17.33
CA GLU A 91 -7.09 -0.44 17.05
C GLU A 91 -7.60 0.32 15.82
N ALA A 92 -7.35 1.64 15.76
CA ALA A 92 -7.74 2.46 14.63
C ALA A 92 -7.00 2.04 13.34
N PHE A 93 -5.69 1.80 13.44
CA PHE A 93 -4.89 1.35 12.30
C PHE A 93 -5.36 -0.02 11.79
N GLN A 94 -5.61 -0.98 12.69
CA GLN A 94 -6.11 -2.29 12.34
C GLN A 94 -7.49 -2.20 11.66
N ALA A 95 -8.41 -1.41 12.21
CA ALA A 95 -9.75 -1.22 11.62
C ALA A 95 -9.65 -0.69 10.18
N VAL A 96 -8.84 0.34 9.95
CA VAL A 96 -8.62 0.91 8.62
C VAL A 96 -8.05 -0.12 7.65
N VAL A 97 -7.00 -0.85 8.04
CA VAL A 97 -6.38 -1.86 7.18
C VAL A 97 -7.37 -3.00 6.86
N THR A 98 -8.14 -3.45 7.84
CA THR A 98 -9.15 -4.50 7.66
C THR A 98 -10.25 -4.05 6.69
N GLU A 99 -10.84 -2.86 6.89
CA GLU A 99 -11.90 -2.35 6.01
C GLU A 99 -11.42 -2.18 4.56
N ILE A 100 -10.19 -1.71 4.36
CA ILE A 100 -9.60 -1.63 3.02
C ILE A 100 -9.40 -3.04 2.45
N ALA A 101 -8.77 -3.94 3.19
CA ALA A 101 -8.49 -5.30 2.72
C ALA A 101 -9.76 -6.07 2.35
N ASP A 102 -10.82 -5.95 3.15
CA ASP A 102 -12.11 -6.58 2.89
C ASP A 102 -12.72 -6.03 1.59
N ALA A 103 -12.70 -4.72 1.37
CA ALA A 103 -13.16 -4.12 0.11
C ALA A 103 -12.36 -4.61 -1.11
N LEU A 104 -11.05 -4.80 -0.99
CA LEU A 104 -10.21 -5.34 -2.08
C LEU A 104 -10.58 -6.78 -2.41
N VAL A 105 -10.83 -7.60 -1.39
CA VAL A 105 -11.29 -9.00 -1.57
C VAL A 105 -12.67 -9.03 -2.24
N ASP A 106 -13.58 -8.14 -1.85
CA ASP A 106 -14.91 -8.02 -2.45
C ASP A 106 -14.86 -7.64 -3.94
N PHE A 107 -13.84 -6.88 -4.36
CA PHE A 107 -13.60 -6.59 -5.79
C PHE A 107 -13.04 -7.79 -6.58
N GLY A 108 -12.69 -8.89 -5.90
CA GLY A 108 -12.14 -10.10 -6.49
C GLY A 108 -10.62 -10.18 -6.46
N ALA A 109 -9.94 -9.34 -5.67
CA ALA A 109 -8.50 -9.46 -5.49
C ALA A 109 -8.14 -10.78 -4.80
N ARG A 110 -7.17 -11.50 -5.36
CA ARG A 110 -6.66 -12.73 -4.72
C ARG A 110 -5.81 -12.36 -3.52
N ARG A 111 -6.13 -12.94 -2.37
CA ARG A 111 -5.34 -12.78 -1.15
C ARG A 111 -3.98 -13.44 -1.34
N VAL A 112 -2.91 -12.64 -1.36
CA VAL A 112 -1.55 -13.13 -1.27
C VAL A 112 -1.10 -12.95 0.17
N SER A 113 -1.23 -14.00 0.98
CA SER A 113 -0.58 -14.04 2.29
C SER A 113 0.83 -14.58 2.12
N SER A 114 1.81 -14.03 2.85
CA SER A 114 3.05 -14.75 3.15
C SER A 114 2.73 -15.89 4.11
N SER A 115 2.03 -16.91 3.64
CA SER A 115 2.08 -18.20 4.32
C SER A 115 3.48 -18.72 4.09
N THR A 116 4.33 -18.63 5.10
CA THR A 116 5.46 -19.56 5.19
C THR A 116 4.83 -20.95 5.09
N PRO A 117 5.28 -21.83 4.18
CA PRO A 117 4.90 -23.22 4.24
C PRO A 117 5.31 -23.74 5.62
N ASP A 118 4.38 -24.40 6.33
CA ASP A 118 4.70 -25.19 7.53
C ASP A 118 5.80 -26.23 7.21
#